data_AF-A0A7S0J4J8-F1
#
_entry.id   AF-A0A7S0J4J8-F1
#
_cell.length_a   1.000
_cell.length_b   1.000
_cell.length_c   1.000
_cell.angle_alpha   90.00
_cell.angle_beta   90.00
_cell.angle_gamma   90.00
#
_symmetry.space_group_name_H-M   'P 1'
#
loop_
_entity.id
_entity.type
_entity.pdbx_description
1 polymer ?
#
loop_
_entity_poly.entity_id
_entity_poly.type
_entity_poly.pdbx_seq_one_letter_code
_entity_poly.pdbx_strand_id
1 'polypeptide(L)'
;TEAAVRAAMGSGASEQLEAVLERAGSLCSAIDATLLAAAETQLVELRLRKVAVAASQYEDVPEIERTLAWAADAGVSDGAAFEEARRARDALTEAKEAAEREAEALVWIEQQDAEKAAAAERRRQEHEQKEARKAERKKSRAVEMAERERAAAAEIEAAGGDFLTQAVAAKQSESAAAEWQTHQAPDGRSYYYNTRTQETTWEQPAALRPEAPPRSPPPERAAPAASDWESTLGAMSVKELRKLLKRNQVEAAHMLEKAELLHAARKLVRETNGVALQPPLSRRALEEAAAALDPDGDWQPARAPDGRMYFYNSKTQETSWTPPDLG
;
A
#
# COMPACT_ATOMS: atom_id res chain seq x y z
N THR A 1 84.39 43.39 55.78
CA THR A 1 85.76 42.81 55.78
C THR A 1 86.72 43.72 55.04
N GLU A 2 86.91 44.93 55.56
CA GLU A 2 87.81 45.95 54.97
C GLU A 2 89.29 45.53 55.06
N ALA A 3 89.63 44.70 56.07
CA ALA A 3 90.92 44.04 56.19
C ALA A 3 91.16 42.94 55.12
N ALA A 4 90.11 42.31 54.58
CA ALA A 4 90.25 41.31 53.50
C ALA A 4 90.47 41.98 52.14
N VAL A 5 89.86 43.15 51.92
CA VAL A 5 90.02 43.95 50.70
C VAL A 5 91.45 44.48 50.58
N ARG A 6 92.08 44.86 51.70
CA ARG A 6 93.48 45.34 51.72
C ARG A 6 94.51 44.22 51.49
N ALA A 7 94.18 42.97 51.83
CA ALA A 7 95.02 41.81 51.57
C ALA A 7 94.95 41.31 50.10
N ALA A 8 93.82 41.54 49.41
CA ALA A 8 93.67 41.15 48.01
C ALA A 8 94.42 42.08 47.03
N MET A 9 94.67 43.34 47.39
CA MET A 9 95.28 44.35 46.51
C MET A 9 96.79 44.18 46.23
N GLY A 10 97.43 43.11 46.75
CA GLY A 10 98.83 42.77 46.49
C GLY A 10 98.97 41.60 45.53
N SER A 11 99.14 41.87 44.23
CA SER A 11 99.40 40.95 43.12
C SER A 11 98.39 39.81 42.89
N GLY A 12 97.57 39.95 41.84
CA GLY A 12 96.66 38.90 41.33
C GLY A 12 95.17 39.24 41.37
N ALA A 13 94.75 40.22 42.20
CA ALA A 13 93.34 40.56 42.32
C ALA A 13 92.78 41.40 41.15
N SER A 14 93.60 42.17 40.41
CA SER A 14 93.09 42.99 39.30
C SER A 14 92.54 42.13 38.16
N GLU A 15 93.25 41.08 37.79
CA GLU A 15 92.86 40.16 36.70
C GLU A 15 91.65 39.29 37.12
N GLN A 16 91.59 38.90 38.40
CA GLN A 16 90.40 38.22 38.94
C GLN A 16 89.18 39.14 39.07
N LEU A 17 89.37 40.44 39.36
CA LEU A 17 88.28 41.41 39.43
C LEU A 17 87.74 41.75 38.04
N GLU A 18 88.61 41.91 37.04
CA GLU A 18 88.20 42.08 35.63
C GLU A 18 87.45 40.85 35.12
N ALA A 19 87.93 39.64 35.39
CA ALA A 19 87.23 38.41 35.02
C ALA A 19 85.85 38.28 35.68
N VAL A 20 85.68 38.77 36.92
CA VAL A 20 84.37 38.79 37.61
C VAL A 20 83.43 39.84 36.98
N LEU A 21 83.94 41.00 36.59
CA LEU A 21 83.17 42.06 35.94
C LEU A 21 82.72 41.66 34.52
N GLU A 22 83.58 41.02 33.73
CA GLU A 22 83.19 40.48 32.41
C GLU A 22 82.10 39.40 32.53
N ARG A 23 82.24 38.51 33.52
CA ARG A 23 81.26 37.44 33.76
C ARG A 23 79.93 38.02 34.24
N ALA A 24 79.95 39.07 35.05
CA ALA A 24 78.75 39.80 35.46
C ALA A 24 78.09 40.55 34.29
N GLY A 25 78.87 41.16 33.40
CA GLY A 25 78.36 41.81 32.17
C GLY A 25 77.74 40.82 31.18
N SER A 26 78.37 39.66 30.98
CA SER A 26 77.83 38.56 30.18
C SER A 26 76.52 38.02 30.77
N LEU A 27 76.45 37.87 32.11
CA LEU A 27 75.23 37.45 32.79
C LEU A 27 74.12 38.50 32.66
N CYS A 28 74.41 39.80 32.79
CA CYS A 28 73.41 40.86 32.60
C CYS A 28 72.89 40.89 31.16
N SER A 29 73.77 40.81 30.16
CA SER A 29 73.35 40.73 28.76
C SER A 29 72.55 39.47 28.45
N ALA A 30 72.86 38.34 29.09
CA ALA A 30 72.09 37.12 28.97
C ALA A 30 70.71 37.27 29.63
N ILE A 31 70.63 37.90 30.80
CA ILE A 31 69.36 38.21 31.47
C ILE A 31 68.51 39.14 30.60
N ASP A 32 69.07 40.22 30.05
CA ASP A 32 68.35 41.14 29.18
C ASP A 32 67.87 40.47 27.88
N ALA A 33 68.70 39.60 27.28
CA ALA A 33 68.30 38.80 26.12
C ALA A 33 67.18 37.80 26.47
N THR A 34 67.23 37.16 27.64
CA THR A 34 66.15 36.25 28.07
C THR A 34 64.86 36.99 28.42
N LEU A 35 64.95 38.20 28.98
CA LEU A 35 63.79 39.04 29.27
C LEU A 35 63.15 39.57 27.99
N LEU A 36 63.96 39.96 27.00
CA LEU A 36 63.47 40.35 25.68
C LEU A 36 62.78 39.18 24.97
N ALA A 37 63.42 38.01 24.94
CA ALA A 37 62.84 36.79 24.37
C ALA A 37 61.55 36.36 25.10
N ALA A 38 61.48 36.52 26.42
CA ALA A 38 60.27 36.26 27.19
C ALA A 38 59.14 37.26 26.87
N ALA A 39 59.47 38.54 26.70
CA ALA A 39 58.50 39.56 26.32
C ALA A 39 57.96 39.35 24.89
N GLU A 40 58.82 38.96 23.95
CA GLU A 40 58.43 38.58 22.58
C GLU A 40 57.50 37.36 22.58
N THR A 41 57.83 36.34 23.38
CA THR A 41 56.98 35.15 23.56
C THR A 41 55.60 35.52 24.13
N GLN A 42 55.54 36.39 25.15
CA GLN A 42 54.28 36.83 25.74
C GLN A 42 53.41 37.66 24.76
N LEU A 43 54.03 38.46 23.90
CA LEU A 43 53.32 39.21 22.86
C LEU A 43 52.72 38.26 21.80
N VAL A 44 53.45 37.21 21.43
CA VAL A 44 52.97 36.16 20.52
C VAL A 44 51.77 35.42 21.13
N GLU A 45 51.87 35.02 22.40
CA GLU A 45 50.76 34.34 23.11
C GLU A 45 49.50 35.21 23.21
N LEU A 46 49.65 36.49 23.55
CA LEU A 46 48.52 37.42 23.62
C LEU A 46 47.85 37.64 22.26
N ARG A 47 48.64 37.67 21.19
CA ARG A 47 48.12 37.79 19.82
C ARG A 47 47.39 36.52 19.38
N LEU A 48 47.93 35.33 19.70
CA LEU A 48 47.26 34.04 19.46
C LEU A 48 45.91 33.96 20.17
N ARG A 49 45.86 34.34 21.46
CA ARG A 49 44.59 34.37 22.22
C ARG A 49 43.58 35.35 21.62
N LYS A 50 44.03 36.54 21.23
CA LYS A 50 43.15 37.56 20.63
C LYS A 50 42.58 37.08 19.28
N VAL A 51 43.39 36.44 18.44
CA VAL A 51 42.95 35.89 17.16
C VAL A 51 42.05 34.67 17.35
N ALA A 52 42.34 33.78 18.30
CA ALA A 52 41.46 32.65 18.61
C ALA A 52 40.06 33.11 19.08
N VAL A 53 40.01 34.12 19.95
CA VAL A 53 38.74 34.74 20.38
C VAL A 53 38.02 35.47 19.25
N ALA A 54 38.74 36.20 18.39
CA ALA A 54 38.13 36.88 17.25
C ALA A 54 37.63 35.88 16.19
N ALA A 55 38.39 34.84 15.87
CA ALA A 55 38.04 33.88 14.83
C ALA A 55 36.89 32.94 15.26
N SER A 56 36.72 32.67 16.56
CA SER A 56 35.50 32.01 17.07
C SER A 56 34.23 32.87 16.96
N GLN A 57 34.36 34.20 16.78
CA GLN A 57 33.24 35.12 16.60
C GLN A 57 32.97 35.48 15.13
N TYR A 58 34.01 35.42 14.27
CA TYR A 58 33.96 35.86 12.87
C TYR A 58 34.26 34.75 11.83
N GLU A 59 34.49 33.50 12.27
CA GLU A 59 34.68 32.30 11.43
C GLU A 59 35.79 32.37 10.37
N ASP A 60 36.88 33.12 10.61
CA ASP A 60 37.99 33.27 9.65
C ASP A 60 39.13 32.26 9.91
N VAL A 61 39.00 31.05 9.35
CA VAL A 61 40.04 29.99 9.37
C VAL A 61 41.38 30.49 8.78
N PRO A 62 41.42 31.17 7.62
CA PRO A 62 42.66 31.72 7.06
C PRO A 62 43.40 32.71 7.96
N GLU A 63 42.71 33.49 8.79
CA GLU A 63 43.36 34.38 9.76
C GLU A 63 44.03 33.62 10.91
N ILE A 64 43.43 32.52 11.38
CA ILE A 64 44.05 31.63 12.37
C ILE A 64 45.30 30.98 11.78
N GLU A 65 45.22 30.47 10.54
CA GLU A 65 46.35 29.84 9.86
C GLU A 65 47.54 30.80 9.66
N ARG A 66 47.27 32.04 9.23
CA ARG A 66 48.29 33.09 9.13
C ARG A 66 48.95 33.40 10.47
N THR A 67 48.17 33.38 11.55
CA THR A 67 48.67 33.67 12.91
C THR A 67 49.48 32.51 13.49
N LEU A 68 49.05 31.27 13.25
CA LEU A 68 49.82 30.06 13.59
C LEU A 68 51.13 30.01 12.82
N ALA A 69 51.13 30.31 11.52
CA ALA A 69 52.34 30.37 10.71
C ALA A 69 53.31 31.46 11.22
N TRP A 70 52.80 32.65 11.51
CA TRP A 70 53.60 33.73 12.11
C TRP A 70 54.19 33.36 13.48
N ALA A 71 53.42 32.67 14.33
CA ALA A 71 53.90 32.21 15.63
C ALA A 71 54.99 31.13 15.50
N ALA A 72 54.84 30.21 14.54
CA ALA A 72 55.85 29.20 14.24
C ALA A 72 57.14 29.82 13.72
N ASP A 73 57.06 30.83 12.84
CA ASP A 73 58.22 31.60 12.36
C ASP A 73 58.93 32.36 13.51
N ALA A 74 58.16 32.77 14.53
CA ALA A 74 58.69 33.38 15.76
C ALA A 74 59.22 32.35 16.78
N GLY A 75 59.24 31.06 16.45
CA GLY A 75 59.74 29.98 17.32
C GLY A 75 58.76 29.52 18.40
N VAL A 76 57.50 29.96 18.39
CA VAL A 76 56.45 29.54 19.33
C VAL A 76 55.54 28.52 18.63
N SER A 77 55.79 27.23 18.87
CA SER A 77 55.11 26.14 18.15
C SER A 77 54.46 25.06 19.04
N ASP A 78 54.65 25.12 20.36
CA ASP A 78 54.20 24.08 21.31
C ASP A 78 53.57 24.64 22.60
N GLY A 79 53.22 25.93 22.64
CA GLY A 79 52.58 26.60 23.77
C GLY A 79 51.07 26.37 23.87
N ALA A 80 50.51 26.55 25.08
CA ALA A 80 49.07 26.39 25.34
C ALA A 80 48.20 27.28 24.44
N ALA A 81 48.63 28.52 24.16
CA ALA A 81 47.93 29.43 23.26
C ALA A 81 48.00 29.00 21.78
N PHE A 82 49.09 28.35 21.37
CA PHE A 82 49.26 27.81 20.01
C PHE A 82 48.36 26.59 19.80
N GLU A 83 48.32 25.68 20.78
CA GLU A 83 47.43 24.51 20.76
C GLU A 83 45.95 24.90 20.86
N GLU A 84 45.61 25.95 21.61
CA GLU A 84 44.26 26.50 21.66
C GLU A 84 43.84 27.07 20.29
N ALA A 85 44.73 27.84 19.63
CA ALA A 85 44.47 28.34 18.28
C ALA A 85 44.36 27.20 17.24
N ARG A 86 45.15 26.13 17.37
CA ARG A 86 45.06 24.94 16.51
C ARG A 86 43.73 24.21 16.68
N ARG A 87 43.29 23.98 17.93
CA ARG A 87 41.97 23.40 18.21
C ARG A 87 40.84 24.27 17.70
N ALA A 88 40.95 25.59 17.84
CA ALA A 88 39.96 26.52 17.30
C ALA A 88 39.87 26.45 15.78
N ARG A 89 41.02 26.34 15.07
CA ARG A 89 41.06 26.11 13.62
C ARG A 89 40.36 24.81 13.25
N ASP A 90 40.76 23.70 13.88
CA ASP A 90 40.25 22.36 13.54
C ASP A 90 38.73 22.27 13.80
N ALA A 91 38.27 22.78 14.95
CA ALA A 91 36.85 22.84 15.28
C ALA A 91 36.04 23.69 14.29
N LEU A 92 36.61 24.83 13.84
CA LEU A 92 35.95 25.70 12.88
C LEU A 92 35.88 25.07 11.48
N THR A 93 36.93 24.35 11.06
CA THR A 93 36.91 23.59 9.81
C THR A 93 35.87 22.47 9.86
N GLU A 94 35.83 21.68 10.94
CA GLU A 94 34.83 20.62 11.14
C GLU A 94 33.40 21.18 11.15
N ALA A 95 33.18 22.33 11.80
CA ALA A 95 31.88 23.00 11.81
C ALA A 95 31.45 23.46 10.41
N LYS A 96 32.36 24.00 9.60
CA LYS A 96 32.08 24.40 8.22
C LYS A 96 31.72 23.20 7.35
N GLU A 97 32.49 22.12 7.44
CA GLU A 97 32.18 20.89 6.71
C GLU A 97 30.86 20.26 7.17
N ALA A 98 30.52 20.32 8.46
CA ALA A 98 29.24 19.84 8.98
C ALA A 98 28.08 20.68 8.43
N ALA A 99 28.21 22.02 8.42
CA ALA A 99 27.21 22.91 7.84
C ALA A 99 27.03 22.70 6.33
N GLU A 100 28.12 22.44 5.59
CA GLU A 100 28.06 22.11 4.16
C GLU A 100 27.33 20.78 3.93
N ARG A 101 27.63 19.73 4.72
CA ARG A 101 26.90 18.45 4.67
C ARG A 101 25.42 18.61 5.01
N GLU A 102 25.08 19.44 5.99
CA GLU A 102 23.69 19.75 6.33
C GLU A 102 22.98 20.47 5.18
N ALA A 103 23.64 21.44 4.54
CA ALA A 103 23.11 22.14 3.37
C ALA A 103 22.91 21.18 2.18
N GLU A 104 23.88 20.33 1.87
CA GLU A 104 23.76 19.29 0.84
C GLU A 104 22.61 18.32 1.14
N ALA A 105 22.46 17.91 2.40
CA ALA A 105 21.37 17.04 2.83
C ALA A 105 20.00 17.70 2.64
N LEU A 106 19.87 19.00 2.93
CA LEU A 106 18.63 19.76 2.69
C LEU A 106 18.30 19.85 1.19
N VAL A 107 19.29 20.15 0.34
CA VAL A 107 19.11 20.17 -1.11
C VAL A 107 18.66 18.80 -1.63
N TRP A 108 19.26 17.72 -1.12
CA TRP A 108 18.85 16.35 -1.47
C TRP A 108 17.42 16.03 -1.03
N ILE A 109 17.00 16.44 0.17
CA ILE A 109 15.62 16.28 0.65
C ILE A 109 14.64 17.05 -0.26
N GLU A 110 14.94 18.30 -0.60
CA GLU A 110 14.10 19.12 -1.48
C GLU A 110 13.95 18.48 -2.87
N GLN A 111 15.05 17.95 -3.44
CA GLN A 111 15.00 17.23 -4.70
C GLN A 111 14.12 15.98 -4.61
N GLN A 112 14.21 15.20 -3.52
CA GLN A 112 13.38 14.02 -3.31
C GLN A 112 11.90 14.37 -3.20
N ASP A 113 11.56 15.46 -2.54
CA ASP A 113 10.18 15.89 -2.41
C ASP A 113 9.63 16.45 -3.73
N ALA A 114 10.45 17.15 -4.52
CA ALA A 114 10.11 17.55 -5.88
C ALA A 114 9.86 16.34 -6.81
N GLU A 115 10.69 15.30 -6.73
CA GLU A 115 10.51 14.06 -7.50
C GLU A 115 9.22 13.33 -7.13
N LYS A 116 8.91 13.24 -5.82
CA LYS A 116 7.64 12.66 -5.33
C LYS A 116 6.44 13.48 -5.78
N ALA A 117 6.51 14.81 -5.71
CA ALA A 117 5.45 15.69 -6.17
C ALA A 117 5.21 15.53 -7.69
N ALA A 118 6.27 15.48 -8.49
CA ALA A 118 6.18 15.22 -9.92
C ALA A 118 5.59 13.83 -10.22
N ALA A 119 5.94 12.80 -9.45
CA ALA A 119 5.35 11.48 -9.59
C ALA A 119 3.86 11.45 -9.22
N ALA A 120 3.45 12.19 -8.19
CA ALA A 120 2.04 12.34 -7.82
C ALA A 120 1.23 13.04 -8.92
N GLU A 121 1.80 14.08 -9.53
CA GLU A 121 1.17 14.80 -10.64
C GLU A 121 1.02 13.93 -11.88
N ARG A 122 2.05 13.15 -12.25
CA ARG A 122 1.95 12.17 -13.34
C ARG A 122 0.81 11.18 -13.13
N ARG A 123 0.64 10.66 -11.90
CA ARG A 123 -0.47 9.75 -11.56
C ARG A 123 -1.84 10.42 -11.70
N ARG A 124 -1.97 11.69 -11.33
CA ARG A 124 -3.21 12.47 -11.51
C ARG A 124 -3.54 12.62 -13.00
N GLN A 125 -2.56 13.03 -13.80
CA GLN A 125 -2.72 13.17 -15.25
C GLN A 125 -3.08 11.84 -15.92
N GLU A 126 -2.44 10.74 -15.53
CA GLU A 126 -2.81 9.41 -16.05
C GLU A 126 -4.24 9.02 -15.71
N HIS A 127 -4.69 9.28 -14.48
CA HIS A 127 -6.06 9.00 -14.07
C HIS A 127 -7.06 9.86 -14.85
N GLU A 128 -6.77 11.15 -15.02
CA GLU A 128 -7.57 12.07 -15.82
C GLU A 128 -7.64 11.64 -17.29
N GLN A 129 -6.50 11.25 -17.88
CA GLN A 129 -6.47 10.70 -19.25
C GLN A 129 -7.28 9.40 -19.37
N LYS A 130 -7.22 8.52 -18.36
CA LYS A 130 -8.01 7.28 -18.34
C LYS A 130 -9.51 7.59 -18.29
N GLU A 131 -9.93 8.51 -17.43
CA GLU A 131 -11.34 8.91 -17.35
C GLU A 131 -11.79 9.69 -18.60
N ALA A 132 -10.93 10.51 -19.20
CA ALA A 132 -11.20 11.17 -20.48
C ALA A 132 -11.39 10.15 -21.61
N ARG A 133 -10.49 9.16 -21.74
CA ARG A 133 -10.64 8.05 -22.69
C ARG A 133 -11.92 7.25 -22.46
N LYS A 134 -12.28 7.00 -21.20
CA LYS A 134 -13.52 6.31 -20.85
C LYS A 134 -14.76 7.16 -21.17
N ALA A 135 -14.71 8.46 -20.94
CA ALA A 135 -15.76 9.40 -21.32
C ALA A 135 -15.92 9.48 -22.83
N GLU A 136 -14.82 9.50 -23.58
CA GLU A 136 -14.82 9.46 -25.04
C GLU A 136 -15.40 8.15 -25.57
N ARG A 137 -14.96 6.99 -25.06
CA ARG A 137 -15.57 5.69 -25.40
C ARG A 137 -17.07 5.66 -25.09
N LYS A 138 -17.50 6.26 -23.97
CA LYS A 138 -18.92 6.36 -23.62
C LYS A 138 -19.68 7.27 -24.60
N LYS A 139 -19.10 8.40 -25.01
CA LYS A 139 -19.64 9.30 -26.03
C LYS A 139 -19.75 8.58 -27.37
N SER A 140 -18.71 7.90 -27.83
CA SER A 140 -18.72 7.12 -29.08
C SER A 140 -19.80 6.03 -29.06
N ARG A 141 -19.93 5.29 -27.95
CA ARG A 141 -20.99 4.28 -27.79
C ARG A 141 -22.40 4.89 -27.82
N ALA A 142 -22.58 6.08 -27.24
CA ALA A 142 -23.86 6.78 -27.29
C ALA A 142 -24.21 7.25 -28.72
N VAL A 143 -23.21 7.73 -29.47
CA VAL A 143 -23.38 8.08 -30.89
C VAL A 143 -23.74 6.84 -31.71
N GLU A 144 -23.01 5.73 -31.55
CA GLU A 144 -23.30 4.47 -32.26
C GLU A 144 -24.71 3.94 -31.94
N MET A 145 -25.14 4.04 -30.68
CA MET A 145 -26.51 3.67 -30.28
C MET A 145 -27.56 4.58 -30.92
N ALA A 146 -27.35 5.89 -30.92
CA ALA A 146 -28.26 6.85 -31.55
C ALA A 146 -28.33 6.65 -33.08
N GLU A 147 -27.22 6.29 -33.72
CA GLU A 147 -27.19 5.94 -35.14
C GLU A 147 -27.96 4.65 -35.42
N ARG A 148 -27.81 3.62 -34.58
CA ARG A 148 -28.61 2.39 -34.67
C ARG A 148 -30.11 2.65 -34.47
N GLU A 149 -30.48 3.47 -33.51
CA GLU A 149 -31.88 3.86 -33.28
C GLU A 149 -32.46 4.62 -34.48
N ARG A 150 -31.68 5.53 -35.08
CA ARG A 150 -32.07 6.23 -36.31
C ARG A 150 -32.21 5.27 -37.50
N ALA A 151 -31.28 4.34 -37.66
CA ALA A 151 -31.34 3.33 -38.71
C ALA A 151 -32.56 2.40 -38.54
N ALA A 152 -32.83 1.95 -37.30
CA ALA A 152 -34.01 1.15 -36.99
C ALA A 152 -35.31 1.93 -37.23
N ALA A 153 -35.37 3.22 -36.89
CA ALA A 153 -36.52 4.06 -37.19
C ALA A 153 -36.75 4.21 -38.70
N ALA A 154 -35.67 4.39 -39.48
CA ALA A 154 -35.74 4.43 -40.93
C ALA A 154 -36.16 3.09 -41.54
N GLU A 155 -35.73 1.95 -40.97
CA GLU A 155 -36.20 0.62 -41.37
C GLU A 155 -37.69 0.42 -41.06
N ILE A 156 -38.18 0.87 -39.90
CA ILE A 156 -39.61 0.82 -39.56
C ILE A 156 -40.43 1.68 -40.54
N GLU A 157 -39.93 2.86 -40.89
CA GLU A 157 -40.55 3.74 -41.89
C GLU A 157 -40.54 3.09 -43.29
N ALA A 158 -39.41 2.48 -43.68
CA ALA A 158 -39.28 1.77 -44.96
C ALA A 158 -40.12 0.48 -45.03
N ALA A 159 -40.35 -0.19 -43.89
CA ALA A 159 -41.17 -1.38 -43.78
C ALA A 159 -42.69 -1.07 -43.84
N GLY A 160 -43.08 0.21 -43.88
CA GLY A 160 -44.40 0.68 -44.29
C GLY A 160 -45.59 -0.12 -43.74
N GLY A 161 -46.04 0.18 -42.51
CA GLY A 161 -47.37 -0.19 -42.00
C GLY A 161 -47.67 -1.68 -41.75
N ASP A 162 -46.99 -2.61 -42.41
CA ASP A 162 -47.32 -4.04 -42.39
C ASP A 162 -46.91 -4.73 -41.08
N PHE A 163 -45.84 -4.25 -40.45
CA PHE A 163 -45.33 -4.80 -39.19
C PHE A 163 -46.17 -4.42 -37.96
N LEU A 164 -46.84 -3.25 -37.98
CA LEU A 164 -47.77 -2.84 -36.92
C LEU A 164 -48.96 -3.80 -36.84
N THR A 165 -49.43 -4.31 -37.98
CA THR A 165 -50.51 -5.31 -38.05
C THR A 165 -50.08 -6.64 -37.42
N GLN A 166 -48.85 -7.09 -37.66
CA GLN A 166 -48.32 -8.34 -37.12
C GLN A 166 -48.00 -8.26 -35.61
N ALA A 167 -47.51 -7.11 -35.13
CA ALA A 167 -47.22 -6.88 -33.72
C ALA A 167 -48.49 -6.72 -32.85
N VAL A 168 -49.55 -6.11 -33.40
CA VAL A 168 -50.87 -6.03 -32.72
C VAL A 168 -51.50 -7.43 -32.63
N ALA A 169 -51.35 -8.27 -33.65
CA ALA A 169 -51.83 -9.66 -33.62
C ALA A 169 -51.10 -10.52 -32.59
N ALA A 170 -49.77 -10.39 -32.46
CA ALA A 170 -48.99 -11.11 -31.45
C ALA A 170 -49.34 -10.68 -30.02
N LYS A 171 -49.60 -9.39 -29.79
CA LYS A 171 -50.00 -8.86 -28.47
C LYS A 171 -51.42 -9.28 -28.07
N GLN A 172 -52.33 -9.47 -29.04
CA GLN A 172 -53.67 -10.01 -28.81
C GLN A 172 -53.66 -11.51 -28.45
N SER A 173 -52.72 -12.30 -29.01
CA SER A 173 -52.56 -13.70 -28.61
C SER A 173 -52.03 -13.87 -27.18
N GLU A 174 -51.21 -12.94 -26.70
CA GLU A 174 -50.65 -12.95 -25.35
C GLU A 174 -51.70 -12.57 -24.29
N SER A 175 -52.58 -11.61 -24.58
CA SER A 175 -53.73 -11.30 -23.72
C SER A 175 -54.76 -12.42 -23.67
N ALA A 176 -54.97 -13.13 -24.77
CA ALA A 176 -55.88 -14.28 -24.80
C ALA A 176 -55.37 -15.46 -23.97
N ALA A 177 -54.05 -15.64 -23.85
CA ALA A 177 -53.45 -16.64 -22.97
C ALA A 177 -53.52 -16.26 -21.48
N ALA A 178 -53.48 -14.95 -21.16
CA ALA A 178 -53.57 -14.45 -19.79
C ALA A 178 -54.97 -14.59 -19.13
N GLU A 179 -56.02 -14.80 -19.94
CA GLU A 179 -57.42 -14.89 -19.49
C GLU A 179 -57.84 -16.30 -18.99
N TRP A 180 -57.00 -17.31 -19.21
CA TRP A 180 -57.24 -18.69 -18.78
C TRP A 180 -56.50 -18.99 -17.48
N GLN A 181 -57.24 -19.47 -16.48
CA GLN A 181 -56.70 -19.87 -15.18
C GLN A 181 -56.71 -21.39 -15.04
N THR A 182 -55.62 -21.96 -14.51
CA THR A 182 -55.53 -23.39 -14.20
C THR A 182 -55.94 -23.63 -12.76
N HIS A 183 -56.90 -24.54 -12.56
CA HIS A 183 -57.38 -24.97 -11.24
C HIS A 183 -57.24 -26.49 -11.13
N GLN A 184 -56.99 -27.00 -9.92
CA GLN A 184 -56.96 -28.44 -9.65
C GLN A 184 -58.27 -28.90 -9.03
N ALA A 185 -58.84 -29.97 -9.56
CA ALA A 185 -59.98 -30.64 -8.97
C ALA A 185 -59.54 -31.57 -7.81
N PRO A 186 -60.46 -31.92 -6.88
CA PRO A 186 -60.15 -32.78 -5.73
C PRO A 186 -59.69 -34.20 -6.09
N ASP A 187 -59.87 -34.60 -7.36
CA ASP A 187 -59.43 -35.87 -7.93
C ASP A 187 -58.00 -35.81 -8.52
N GLY A 188 -57.31 -34.67 -8.38
CA GLY A 188 -55.95 -34.44 -8.86
C GLY A 188 -55.85 -34.03 -10.33
N ARG A 189 -56.96 -33.88 -11.06
CA ARG A 189 -56.94 -33.43 -12.47
C ARG A 189 -56.99 -31.91 -12.57
N SER A 190 -56.19 -31.35 -13.46
CA SER A 190 -56.20 -29.90 -13.74
C SER A 190 -57.29 -29.57 -14.78
N TYR A 191 -58.09 -28.55 -14.52
CA TYR A 191 -59.04 -27.97 -15.47
C TYR A 191 -58.69 -26.50 -15.76
N TYR A 192 -59.02 -26.04 -16.96
CA TYR A 192 -58.76 -24.67 -17.41
C TYR A 192 -60.07 -23.90 -17.43
N TYR A 193 -60.10 -22.79 -16.71
CA TYR A 193 -61.25 -21.90 -16.59
C TYR A 193 -60.99 -20.60 -17.35
N ASN A 194 -61.87 -20.26 -18.30
CA ASN A 194 -61.83 -18.96 -18.97
C ASN A 194 -62.58 -17.93 -18.14
N THR A 195 -61.87 -16.91 -17.65
CA THR A 195 -62.48 -15.86 -16.84
C THR A 195 -63.40 -14.92 -17.63
N ARG A 196 -63.28 -14.89 -18.96
CA ARG A 196 -64.07 -14.04 -19.87
C ARG A 196 -65.34 -14.72 -20.37
N THR A 197 -65.28 -16.00 -20.75
CA THR A 197 -66.44 -16.75 -21.27
C THR A 197 -67.15 -17.59 -20.21
N GLN A 198 -66.57 -17.70 -19.01
CA GLN A 198 -67.02 -18.57 -17.91
C GLN A 198 -67.06 -20.06 -18.27
N GLU A 199 -66.34 -20.46 -19.32
CA GLU A 199 -66.25 -21.85 -19.79
C GLU A 199 -65.17 -22.62 -19.02
N THR A 200 -65.48 -23.87 -18.66
CA THR A 200 -64.54 -24.82 -18.06
C THR A 200 -64.24 -25.93 -19.06
N THR A 201 -62.96 -26.15 -19.36
CA THR A 201 -62.52 -27.26 -20.22
C THR A 201 -61.48 -28.11 -19.52
N TRP A 202 -61.57 -29.43 -19.74
CA TRP A 202 -60.59 -30.41 -19.29
C TRP A 202 -59.42 -30.55 -20.28
N GLU A 203 -59.59 -30.09 -21.52
CA GLU A 203 -58.55 -30.04 -22.53
C GLU A 203 -57.95 -28.64 -22.63
N GLN A 204 -56.62 -28.54 -22.59
CA GLN A 204 -55.91 -27.26 -22.68
C GLN A 204 -56.25 -26.53 -23.99
N PRO A 205 -56.85 -25.31 -23.93
CA PRO A 205 -57.22 -24.54 -25.11
C PRO A 205 -56.02 -24.28 -26.02
N ALA A 206 -56.24 -24.22 -27.33
CA ALA A 206 -55.17 -24.01 -28.32
C ALA A 206 -54.33 -22.74 -28.07
N ALA A 207 -54.91 -21.71 -27.43
CA ALA A 207 -54.21 -20.49 -27.03
C ALA A 207 -53.16 -20.67 -25.92
N LEU A 208 -53.25 -21.75 -25.13
CA LEU A 208 -52.29 -22.11 -24.08
C LEU A 208 -51.33 -23.23 -24.50
N ARG A 209 -51.44 -23.75 -25.73
CA ARG A 209 -50.67 -24.88 -26.20
C ARG A 209 -49.43 -24.35 -26.94
N PRO A 210 -48.24 -24.23 -26.31
CA PRO A 210 -47.02 -23.98 -27.06
C PRO A 210 -46.74 -25.21 -27.92
N GLU A 211 -46.48 -25.00 -29.21
CA GLU A 211 -46.03 -26.06 -30.11
C GLU A 211 -44.73 -26.66 -29.54
N ALA A 212 -44.83 -27.87 -29.00
CA ALA A 212 -43.75 -28.51 -28.27
C ALA A 212 -43.06 -29.56 -29.16
N PRO A 213 -41.73 -29.50 -29.37
CA PRO A 213 -40.92 -30.67 -29.70
C PRO A 213 -40.87 -31.64 -28.50
N PRO A 214 -40.50 -32.91 -28.69
CA PRO A 214 -40.75 -33.98 -27.72
C PRO A 214 -40.09 -33.70 -26.35
N ARG A 215 -40.92 -33.81 -25.30
CA ARG A 215 -40.51 -33.71 -23.89
C ARG A 215 -39.56 -34.84 -23.53
N SER A 216 -38.33 -34.50 -23.17
CA SER A 216 -37.53 -35.31 -22.24
C SER A 216 -38.11 -35.16 -20.81
N PRO A 217 -38.07 -36.21 -19.97
CA PRO A 217 -38.50 -36.12 -18.58
C PRO A 217 -37.63 -35.12 -17.78
N PRO A 218 -38.15 -34.53 -16.70
CA PRO A 218 -37.39 -33.59 -15.87
C PRO A 218 -36.19 -34.33 -15.27
N PRO A 219 -34.97 -33.75 -15.24
CA PRO A 219 -33.93 -34.29 -14.39
C PRO A 219 -34.39 -34.10 -12.95
N GLU A 220 -34.84 -35.21 -12.38
CA GLU A 220 -34.73 -35.56 -10.97
C GLU A 220 -33.47 -34.91 -10.38
N ARG A 221 -33.65 -34.32 -9.20
CA ARG A 221 -32.68 -33.56 -8.42
C ARG A 221 -31.49 -34.44 -8.04
N ALA A 222 -30.65 -34.77 -9.02
CA ALA A 222 -29.36 -35.36 -8.83
C ALA A 222 -28.39 -34.22 -8.49
N ALA A 223 -27.75 -34.31 -7.32
CA ALA A 223 -26.52 -33.58 -7.09
C ALA A 223 -25.60 -33.77 -8.31
N PRO A 224 -25.04 -32.72 -8.92
CA PRO A 224 -24.11 -32.93 -10.02
C PRO A 224 -22.90 -33.69 -9.48
N ALA A 225 -22.84 -34.98 -9.82
CA ALA A 225 -21.69 -35.82 -9.65
C ALA A 225 -20.51 -35.18 -10.41
N ALA A 226 -19.59 -34.59 -9.65
CA ALA A 226 -18.14 -34.57 -9.85
C ALA A 226 -17.49 -34.23 -11.22
N SER A 227 -18.18 -33.93 -12.33
CA SER A 227 -17.50 -33.99 -13.65
C SER A 227 -17.18 -32.68 -14.37
N ASP A 228 -17.68 -31.49 -13.96
CA ASP A 228 -17.36 -30.24 -14.69
C ASP A 228 -16.87 -29.08 -13.81
N TRP A 229 -16.51 -29.37 -12.56
CA TRP A 229 -15.95 -28.36 -11.67
C TRP A 229 -14.55 -27.89 -12.11
N GLU A 230 -13.79 -28.74 -12.81
CA GLU A 230 -12.47 -28.38 -13.32
C GLU A 230 -12.55 -27.33 -14.45
N SER A 231 -13.49 -27.51 -15.39
CA SER A 231 -13.81 -26.54 -16.43
C SER A 231 -14.35 -25.23 -15.84
N THR A 232 -15.21 -25.34 -14.83
CA THR A 232 -15.77 -24.19 -14.10
C THR A 232 -14.69 -23.36 -13.42
N LEU A 233 -13.76 -24.00 -12.70
CA LEU A 233 -12.62 -23.30 -12.08
C LEU A 233 -11.71 -22.67 -13.13
N GLY A 234 -11.42 -23.36 -14.24
CA GLY A 234 -10.59 -22.83 -15.32
C GLY A 234 -11.14 -21.54 -15.95
N ALA A 235 -12.47 -21.46 -16.09
CA ALA A 235 -13.18 -20.30 -16.60
C ALA A 235 -13.19 -19.10 -15.63
N MET A 236 -13.00 -19.32 -14.33
CA MET A 236 -13.00 -18.24 -13.33
C MET A 236 -11.81 -17.27 -13.53
N SER A 237 -12.08 -16.00 -13.28
CA SER A 237 -11.07 -14.94 -13.18
C SER A 237 -10.28 -15.04 -11.87
N VAL A 238 -9.10 -14.40 -11.82
CA VAL A 238 -8.27 -14.28 -10.60
C VAL A 238 -9.08 -13.71 -9.42
N LYS A 239 -9.97 -12.74 -9.69
CA LYS A 239 -10.83 -12.12 -8.68
C LYS A 239 -11.85 -13.09 -8.11
N GLU A 240 -12.44 -13.93 -8.96
CA GLU A 240 -13.42 -14.95 -8.56
C GLU A 240 -12.76 -16.07 -7.76
N LEU A 241 -11.59 -16.53 -8.18
CA LEU A 241 -10.81 -17.55 -7.46
C LEU A 241 -10.39 -17.03 -6.07
N ARG A 242 -9.88 -15.80 -5.96
CA ARG A 242 -9.56 -15.20 -4.66
C ARG A 242 -10.79 -15.04 -3.77
N LYS A 243 -11.94 -14.67 -4.35
CA LYS A 243 -13.21 -14.57 -3.61
C LYS A 243 -13.67 -15.95 -3.11
N LEU A 244 -13.54 -16.98 -3.94
CA LEU A 244 -13.86 -18.36 -3.60
C LEU A 244 -12.99 -18.88 -2.44
N LEU A 245 -11.67 -18.69 -2.53
CA LEU A 245 -10.72 -19.09 -1.50
C LEU A 245 -10.95 -18.34 -0.18
N LYS A 246 -11.12 -17.01 -0.25
CA LYS A 246 -11.42 -16.18 0.91
C LYS A 246 -12.71 -16.58 1.62
N ARG A 247 -13.76 -16.91 0.85
CA ARG A 247 -15.04 -17.39 1.41
C ARG A 247 -14.88 -18.71 2.17
N ASN A 248 -13.94 -19.54 1.74
CA ASN A 248 -13.62 -20.82 2.38
C ASN A 248 -12.41 -20.73 3.31
N GLN A 249 -12.07 -19.53 3.80
CA GLN A 249 -11.00 -19.29 4.78
C GLN A 249 -9.59 -19.75 4.33
N VAL A 250 -9.35 -19.87 3.02
CA VAL A 250 -8.02 -20.17 2.48
C VAL A 250 -7.28 -18.86 2.22
N GLU A 251 -6.13 -18.67 2.88
CA GLU A 251 -5.27 -17.52 2.65
C GLU A 251 -4.65 -17.58 1.26
N ALA A 252 -5.03 -16.63 0.40
CA ALA A 252 -4.58 -16.54 -0.98
C ALA A 252 -3.77 -15.26 -1.27
N ALA A 253 -3.37 -14.52 -0.23
CA ALA A 253 -2.68 -13.23 -0.36
C ALA A 253 -1.28 -13.38 -0.96
N HIS A 254 -0.60 -14.48 -0.64
CA HIS A 254 0.72 -14.82 -1.17
C HIS A 254 0.67 -15.43 -2.58
N MET A 255 -0.52 -15.77 -3.09
CA MET A 255 -0.69 -16.35 -4.43
C MET A 255 -0.85 -15.24 -5.47
N LEU A 256 0.22 -15.02 -6.24
CA LEU A 256 0.32 -13.93 -7.21
C LEU A 256 -0.15 -14.36 -8.59
N GLU A 257 -0.04 -15.65 -8.92
CA GLU A 257 -0.40 -16.18 -10.23
C GLU A 257 -1.78 -16.85 -10.25
N LYS A 258 -2.45 -16.79 -11.42
CA LYS A 258 -3.74 -17.50 -11.63
C LYS A 258 -3.59 -19.02 -11.42
N ALA A 259 -2.44 -19.58 -11.79
CA ALA A 259 -2.17 -21.01 -11.68
C ALA A 259 -2.13 -21.49 -10.22
N GLU A 260 -1.52 -20.72 -9.31
CA GLU A 260 -1.46 -21.01 -7.87
C GLU A 260 -2.87 -20.98 -7.26
N LEU A 261 -3.65 -19.95 -7.61
CA LEU A 261 -5.04 -19.82 -7.17
C LEU A 261 -5.92 -20.96 -7.68
N LEU A 262 -5.72 -21.39 -8.93
CA LEU A 262 -6.40 -22.54 -9.50
C LEU A 262 -6.02 -23.84 -8.80
N HIS A 263 -4.74 -24.04 -8.47
CA HIS A 263 -4.28 -25.23 -7.75
C HIS A 263 -4.91 -25.30 -6.35
N ALA A 264 -4.89 -24.20 -5.61
CA ALA A 264 -5.54 -24.10 -4.30
C ALA A 264 -7.05 -24.33 -4.39
N ALA A 265 -7.72 -23.75 -5.40
CA ALA A 265 -9.15 -23.95 -5.61
C ALA A 265 -9.48 -25.41 -5.98
N ARG A 266 -8.66 -26.07 -6.81
CA ARG A 266 -8.82 -27.49 -7.15
C ARG A 266 -8.69 -28.39 -5.92
N LYS A 267 -7.70 -28.12 -5.07
CA LYS A 267 -7.51 -28.84 -3.80
C LYS A 267 -8.74 -28.69 -2.90
N LEU A 268 -9.20 -27.45 -2.70
CA LEU A 268 -10.38 -27.14 -1.89
C LEU A 268 -11.65 -27.84 -2.40
N VAL A 269 -11.91 -27.76 -3.71
CA VAL A 269 -13.10 -28.37 -4.31
C VAL A 269 -13.07 -29.89 -4.22
N ARG A 270 -11.89 -30.51 -4.33
CA ARG A 270 -11.70 -31.96 -4.12
C ARG A 270 -11.94 -32.37 -2.67
N GLU A 271 -11.39 -31.62 -1.71
CA GLU A 271 -11.55 -31.88 -0.27
C GLU A 271 -12.99 -31.67 0.22
N THR A 272 -13.73 -30.79 -0.46
CA THR A 272 -15.15 -30.49 -0.14
C THR A 272 -16.13 -31.22 -1.06
N ASN A 273 -15.65 -32.11 -1.93
CA ASN A 273 -16.45 -32.83 -2.92
C ASN A 273 -17.45 -31.94 -3.68
N GLY A 274 -17.02 -30.77 -4.15
CA GLY A 274 -17.85 -29.83 -4.90
C GLY A 274 -18.63 -28.79 -4.06
N VAL A 275 -18.75 -28.99 -2.76
CA VAL A 275 -19.53 -28.09 -1.87
C VAL A 275 -18.97 -26.66 -1.87
N ALA A 276 -17.65 -26.50 -1.95
CA ALA A 276 -17.02 -25.17 -1.95
C ALA A 276 -17.45 -24.26 -3.11
N LEU A 277 -17.96 -24.82 -4.22
CA LEU A 277 -18.45 -24.05 -5.37
C LEU A 277 -19.90 -23.59 -5.22
N GLN A 278 -20.68 -24.20 -4.33
CA GLN A 278 -22.07 -23.81 -4.14
C GLN A 278 -22.14 -22.41 -3.51
N PRO A 279 -23.08 -21.54 -3.93
CA PRO A 279 -23.31 -20.25 -3.27
C PRO A 279 -23.74 -20.49 -1.81
N PRO A 280 -23.44 -19.56 -0.88
CA PRO A 280 -23.95 -19.73 0.48
C PRO A 280 -25.47 -19.67 0.40
N LEU A 281 -26.15 -20.69 0.92
CA LEU A 281 -27.61 -20.70 0.96
C LEU A 281 -28.08 -19.46 1.72
N SER A 282 -29.03 -18.73 1.14
CA SER A 282 -29.63 -17.59 1.83
C SER A 282 -30.35 -18.10 3.09
N ARG A 283 -30.43 -17.26 4.13
CA ARG A 283 -31.17 -17.60 5.35
C ARG A 283 -32.59 -18.09 5.06
N ARG A 284 -33.25 -17.48 4.08
CA ARG A 284 -34.58 -17.87 3.60
C ARG A 284 -34.57 -19.25 2.94
N ALA A 285 -33.60 -19.56 2.09
CA ALA A 285 -33.48 -20.88 1.48
C ALA A 285 -33.15 -21.99 2.52
N LEU A 286 -32.44 -21.63 3.59
CA LEU A 286 -32.18 -22.51 4.73
C LEU A 286 -33.43 -22.74 5.58
N GLU A 287 -34.21 -21.69 5.84
CA GLU A 287 -35.48 -21.76 6.56
C GLU A 287 -36.55 -22.51 5.74
N GLU A 288 -36.61 -22.30 4.42
CA GLU A 288 -37.48 -23.07 3.51
C GLU A 288 -37.05 -24.53 3.40
N ALA A 289 -35.74 -24.83 3.38
CA ALA A 289 -35.24 -26.20 3.40
C ALA A 289 -35.51 -26.90 4.75
N ALA A 290 -35.32 -26.21 5.88
CA ALA A 290 -35.64 -26.76 7.21
C ALA A 290 -37.15 -27.01 7.37
N ALA A 291 -37.99 -26.07 6.93
CA ALA A 291 -39.45 -26.21 6.96
C ALA A 291 -39.97 -27.29 6.00
N ALA A 292 -39.27 -27.54 4.89
CA ALA A 292 -39.63 -28.61 3.94
C ALA A 292 -39.19 -30.00 4.42
N LEU A 293 -38.15 -30.09 5.24
CA LEU A 293 -37.61 -31.34 5.76
C LEU A 293 -38.29 -31.80 7.05
N ASP A 294 -38.85 -30.88 7.83
CA ASP A 294 -39.48 -31.21 9.10
C ASP A 294 -40.63 -30.23 9.41
N PRO A 295 -41.87 -30.56 9.03
CA PRO A 295 -43.03 -29.72 9.32
C PRO A 295 -43.31 -29.57 10.83
N ASP A 296 -42.74 -30.44 11.68
CA ASP A 296 -42.89 -30.41 13.14
C ASP A 296 -41.80 -29.57 13.84
N GLY A 297 -40.69 -29.26 13.13
CA GLY A 297 -39.68 -28.27 13.55
C GLY A 297 -38.57 -28.78 14.49
N ASP A 298 -38.26 -30.08 14.47
CA ASP A 298 -37.28 -30.72 15.35
C ASP A 298 -35.83 -30.59 14.87
N TRP A 299 -35.59 -30.53 13.55
CA TRP A 299 -34.27 -30.32 12.95
C TRP A 299 -33.97 -28.84 12.69
N GLN A 300 -32.85 -28.35 13.24
CA GLN A 300 -32.43 -26.95 13.09
C GLN A 300 -31.07 -26.82 12.38
N PRO A 301 -30.90 -25.80 11.52
CA PRO A 301 -29.61 -25.51 10.89
C PRO A 301 -28.67 -24.80 11.88
N ALA A 302 -27.45 -25.34 12.03
CA ALA A 302 -26.40 -24.81 12.88
C ALA A 302 -25.09 -24.61 12.09
N ARG A 303 -24.23 -23.71 12.57
CA ARG A 303 -22.96 -23.37 11.91
C ARG A 303 -21.78 -23.85 12.75
N ALA A 304 -20.94 -24.71 12.17
CA ALA A 304 -19.71 -25.18 12.80
C ALA A 304 -18.61 -24.09 12.78
N PRO A 305 -17.58 -24.19 13.64
CA PRO A 305 -16.49 -23.22 13.74
C PRO A 305 -15.71 -23.03 12.42
N ASP A 306 -15.67 -24.06 11.58
CA ASP A 306 -15.07 -24.03 10.24
C ASP A 306 -15.95 -23.32 9.19
N GLY A 307 -17.14 -22.87 9.59
CA GLY A 307 -18.11 -22.19 8.77
C GLY A 307 -19.02 -23.11 7.96
N ARG A 308 -18.86 -24.45 8.07
CA ARG A 308 -19.76 -25.43 7.46
C ARG A 308 -21.08 -25.47 8.22
N MET A 309 -22.19 -25.63 7.50
CA MET A 309 -23.51 -25.77 8.13
C MET A 309 -23.79 -27.26 8.36
N TYR A 310 -24.30 -27.60 9.54
CA TYR A 310 -24.80 -28.94 9.88
C TYR A 310 -26.24 -28.82 10.41
N PHE A 311 -26.99 -29.91 10.35
CA PHE A 311 -28.33 -30.00 10.92
C PHE A 311 -28.24 -30.70 12.27
N TYR A 312 -28.92 -30.16 13.28
CA TYR A 312 -29.00 -30.72 14.61
C TYR A 312 -30.46 -30.97 14.98
N ASN A 313 -30.76 -32.18 15.42
CA ASN A 313 -32.07 -32.54 15.96
C ASN A 313 -32.12 -32.17 17.44
N SER A 314 -33.04 -31.29 17.79
CA SER A 314 -33.19 -30.81 19.17
C SER A 314 -33.81 -31.83 20.14
N LYS A 315 -34.51 -32.87 19.62
CA LYS A 315 -35.12 -33.95 20.41
C LYS A 315 -34.18 -35.14 20.59
N THR A 316 -33.52 -35.60 19.53
CA THR A 316 -32.63 -36.78 19.58
C THR A 316 -31.17 -36.41 19.90
N GLN A 317 -30.85 -35.11 19.88
CA GLN A 317 -29.49 -34.58 19.98
C GLN A 317 -28.54 -35.05 18.87
N GLU A 318 -29.07 -35.56 17.76
CA GLU A 318 -28.29 -36.04 16.62
C GLU A 318 -27.81 -34.88 15.75
N THR A 319 -26.60 -35.01 15.20
CA THR A 319 -26.03 -34.06 14.24
C THR A 319 -25.75 -34.74 12.91
N SER A 320 -26.22 -34.15 11.80
CA SER A 320 -25.96 -34.65 10.45
C SER A 320 -25.43 -33.54 9.53
N TRP A 321 -24.46 -33.89 8.69
CA TRP A 321 -23.88 -32.99 7.67
C TRP A 321 -24.64 -33.02 6.35
N THR A 322 -25.47 -34.04 6.16
CA THR A 322 -26.40 -34.19 5.05
C THR A 322 -27.83 -34.00 5.58
N PRO A 323 -28.72 -33.37 4.81
CA PRO A 323 -30.15 -33.41 5.12
C PRO A 323 -30.56 -34.87 5.34
N PRO A 324 -31.18 -35.24 6.47
CA PRO A 324 -31.64 -36.60 6.67
C PRO A 324 -32.67 -36.94 5.57
N ASP A 325 -32.42 -38.01 4.82
CA ASP A 325 -33.40 -38.55 3.87
C ASP A 325 -34.56 -39.11 4.69
N LEU A 326 -35.67 -38.37 4.70
CA LEU A 326 -36.95 -38.90 5.14
C LEU A 326 -37.63 -39.47 3.89
N GLY A 327 -37.68 -40.80 3.82
CA GLY A 327 -38.45 -41.52 2.80
C GLY A 327 -39.95 -41.25 2.88
#